data_AF-A0A1G2L2I0-F1
#
_entry.id   AF-A0A1G2L2I0-F1
#
_cell.length_a   1.000
_cell.length_b   1.000
_cell.length_c   1.000
_cell.angle_alpha   90.00
_cell.angle_beta   90.00
_cell.angle_gamma   90.00
#
_symmetry.space_group_name_H-M   'P 1'
#
loop_
_entity.id
_entity.type
_entity.pdbx_description
1 polymer ?
#
loop_
_entity_poly.entity_id
_entity_poly.type
_entity_poly.pdbx_seq_one_letter_code
_entity_poly.pdbx_strand_id
1 'polypeptide(L)'
;MEKMLKITAVLAIIAGILMIGVSAYAIMFTYNNVIRENITTPADASIPSAPVRGPFTLKAQADIIRKHALKASDGKTYAQMPSKVPQLDENGDPVLDENGEAVMVSNSARTTWVTATTLITALNLGVLTYAFSALVFFLGLISVWTGVTFYVLSRRYKTA
;
A
#
# COMPACT_ATOMS: atom_id res chain seq x y z
N MET A 1 23.95 -19.10 -35.32
CA MET A 1 23.80 -18.04 -34.29
C MET A 1 22.73 -17.02 -34.64
N GLU A 2 22.63 -16.55 -35.88
CA GLU A 2 21.63 -15.55 -36.33
C GLU A 2 20.16 -15.88 -35.96
N LYS A 3 19.71 -17.12 -36.23
CA LYS A 3 18.33 -17.56 -35.91
C LYS A 3 18.01 -17.46 -34.41
N MET A 4 18.97 -17.81 -33.54
CA MET A 4 18.80 -17.74 -32.09
C MET A 4 18.72 -16.29 -31.59
N LEU A 5 19.52 -15.39 -32.15
CA LEU A 5 19.48 -13.95 -31.82
C LEU A 5 18.14 -13.31 -32.21
N LYS A 6 17.57 -13.69 -33.35
CA LYS A 6 16.25 -13.17 -33.77
C LYS A 6 15.12 -13.66 -32.88
N ILE A 7 15.11 -14.95 -32.54
CA ILE A 7 14.07 -15.53 -31.68
C ILE A 7 14.12 -14.88 -30.29
N THR A 8 15.31 -14.79 -29.69
CA THR A 8 15.49 -14.14 -28.38
C THR A 8 15.13 -12.66 -28.40
N ALA A 9 15.46 -11.93 -29.46
CA ALA A 9 15.06 -10.54 -29.65
C ALA A 9 13.53 -10.37 -29.64
N VAL A 10 12.82 -11.18 -30.42
CA VAL A 10 11.35 -11.12 -30.51
C VAL A 10 10.71 -11.48 -29.17
N LEU A 11 11.20 -12.53 -28.49
CA LEU A 11 10.69 -12.92 -27.18
C LEU A 11 10.89 -11.82 -26.12
N ALA A 12 12.07 -11.20 -26.08
CA ALA A 12 12.38 -10.11 -25.14
C ALA A 12 11.49 -8.89 -25.36
N ILE A 13 11.22 -8.52 -26.63
CA ILE A 13 10.31 -7.42 -26.97
C ILE A 13 8.89 -7.74 -26.52
N ILE A 14 8.37 -8.94 -26.84
CA ILE A 14 7.02 -9.36 -26.46
C ILE A 14 6.86 -9.37 -24.94
N ALA A 15 7.82 -9.97 -24.23
CA ALA A 15 7.80 -10.00 -22.76
C ALA A 15 7.81 -8.57 -22.17
N GLY A 16 8.63 -7.68 -22.73
CA GLY A 16 8.71 -6.30 -22.29
C GLY A 16 7.40 -5.52 -22.49
N ILE A 17 6.78 -5.66 -23.67
CA ILE A 17 5.47 -5.04 -23.97
C ILE A 17 4.39 -5.57 -23.02
N LEU A 18 4.36 -6.87 -22.74
CA LEU A 18 3.41 -7.46 -21.81
C LEU A 18 3.60 -6.91 -20.39
N MET A 19 4.84 -6.81 -19.91
CA MET A 19 5.14 -6.23 -18.59
C MET A 19 4.70 -4.77 -18.49
N ILE A 20 4.94 -3.96 -19.53
CA ILE A 20 4.48 -2.57 -19.60
C ILE A 20 2.95 -2.50 -19.56
N GLY A 21 2.27 -3.34 -20.34
CA GLY A 21 0.80 -3.38 -20.38
C GLY A 21 0.18 -3.77 -19.03
N VAL A 22 0.68 -4.84 -18.41
CA VAL A 22 0.19 -5.33 -17.12
C VAL A 22 0.46 -4.32 -16.00
N SER A 23 1.64 -3.70 -15.97
CA SER A 23 1.97 -2.68 -14.97
C SER A 23 1.10 -1.42 -15.11
N ALA A 24 0.88 -0.93 -16.34
CA ALA A 24 -0.01 0.20 -16.59
C ALA A 24 -1.45 -0.11 -16.16
N TYR A 25 -1.94 -1.32 -16.46
CA TYR A 25 -3.25 -1.78 -16.01
C TYR A 25 -3.36 -1.81 -14.48
N ALA A 26 -2.35 -2.35 -13.78
CA ALA A 26 -2.33 -2.42 -12.32
C ALA A 26 -2.39 -1.01 -11.68
N ILE A 27 -1.62 -0.05 -12.21
CA ILE A 27 -1.66 1.36 -11.77
C ILE A 27 -3.07 1.93 -11.92
N MET A 28 -3.70 1.72 -13.07
CA MET A 28 -5.05 2.23 -13.33
C MET A 28 -6.10 1.56 -12.44
N PHE A 29 -5.99 0.25 -12.22
CA PHE A 29 -6.85 -0.49 -11.31
C PHE A 29 -6.75 0.04 -9.88
N THR A 30 -5.53 0.23 -9.37
CA THR A 30 -5.32 0.78 -8.02
C THR A 30 -5.84 2.21 -7.91
N TYR A 31 -5.55 3.07 -8.89
CA TYR A 31 -6.05 4.44 -8.92
C TYR A 31 -7.57 4.49 -8.83
N ASN A 32 -8.27 3.72 -9.66
CA ASN A 32 -9.74 3.69 -9.69
C ASN A 32 -10.36 3.19 -8.38
N ASN A 33 -9.73 2.20 -7.73
CA ASN A 33 -10.21 1.73 -6.43
C ASN A 33 -9.99 2.78 -5.34
N VAL A 34 -8.85 3.48 -5.34
CA VAL A 34 -8.52 4.48 -4.32
C VAL A 34 -9.41 5.73 -4.44
N ILE A 35 -9.62 6.26 -5.66
CA ILE A 35 -10.42 7.47 -5.83
C ILE A 35 -11.91 7.25 -5.50
N ARG A 36 -12.42 6.03 -5.65
CA ARG A 36 -13.81 5.68 -5.34
C ARG A 36 -14.13 5.85 -3.86
N GLU A 37 -13.14 5.64 -2.99
CA GLU A 37 -13.31 5.80 -1.54
C GLU A 37 -13.41 7.27 -1.11
N ASN A 38 -13.17 8.23 -2.01
CA ASN A 38 -13.34 9.67 -1.79
C ASN A 38 -12.69 10.21 -0.50
N ILE A 39 -11.47 9.75 -0.22
CA ILE A 39 -10.75 10.11 1.00
C ILE A 39 -10.00 11.43 0.78
N THR A 40 -10.10 12.34 1.73
CA THR A 40 -9.29 13.58 1.81
C THR A 40 -8.45 13.55 3.07
N THR A 41 -7.18 13.92 2.93
CA THR A 41 -6.24 13.99 4.06
C THR A 41 -6.62 15.10 5.04
N PRO A 42 -6.49 14.87 6.36
CA PRO A 42 -6.75 15.89 7.37
C PRO A 42 -5.67 16.98 7.37
N ALA A 43 -5.98 18.13 7.99
CA ALA A 43 -5.09 19.30 8.02
C ALA A 43 -3.76 19.07 8.76
N ASP A 44 -3.68 18.07 9.62
CA ASP A 44 -2.49 17.72 10.40
C ASP A 44 -1.66 16.57 9.79
N ALA A 45 -2.02 16.14 8.57
CA ALA A 45 -1.23 15.20 7.79
C ALA A 45 0.00 15.88 7.15
N SER A 46 0.99 15.08 6.74
CA SER A 46 2.18 15.58 6.03
C SER A 46 1.86 16.22 4.67
N ILE A 47 0.80 15.75 4.03
CA ILE A 47 0.19 16.38 2.85
C ILE A 47 -1.23 16.76 3.27
N PRO A 48 -1.50 18.01 3.64
CA PRO A 48 -2.78 18.42 4.19
C PRO A 48 -3.82 18.70 3.10
N SER A 49 -5.09 18.42 3.40
CA SER A 49 -6.26 18.81 2.60
C SER A 49 -6.21 18.39 1.12
N ALA A 50 -5.48 17.33 0.82
CA ALA A 50 -5.34 16.77 -0.52
C ALA A 50 -6.18 15.49 -0.67
N PRO A 51 -6.80 15.26 -1.85
CA PRO A 51 -7.48 14.01 -2.14
C PRO A 51 -6.47 12.85 -2.21
N VAL A 52 -6.81 11.72 -1.60
CA VAL A 52 -5.97 10.52 -1.61
C VAL A 52 -6.14 9.82 -2.96
N ARG A 53 -5.14 9.95 -3.83
CA ARG A 53 -5.20 9.39 -5.20
C ARG A 53 -3.91 8.69 -5.62
N GLY A 54 -2.77 9.13 -5.09
CA GLY A 54 -1.45 8.61 -5.44
C GLY A 54 -0.67 8.05 -4.26
N PRO A 55 0.52 7.48 -4.51
CA PRO A 55 1.33 6.81 -3.48
C PRO A 55 1.71 7.75 -2.32
N PHE A 56 2.07 9.00 -2.60
CA PHE A 56 2.44 9.96 -1.55
C PHE A 56 1.25 10.33 -0.65
N THR A 57 0.08 10.58 -1.25
CA THR A 57 -1.14 10.89 -0.48
C THR A 57 -1.67 9.67 0.29
N LEU A 58 -1.54 8.46 -0.27
CA LEU A 58 -1.87 7.21 0.42
C LEU A 58 -0.98 7.04 1.66
N LYS A 59 0.32 7.28 1.50
CA LYS A 59 1.29 7.20 2.59
C LYS A 59 1.01 8.24 3.68
N ALA A 60 0.77 9.49 3.29
CA ALA A 60 0.39 10.56 4.21
C ALA A 60 -0.88 10.19 5.02
N GLN A 61 -1.88 9.62 4.36
CA GLN A 61 -3.11 9.15 5.01
C GLN A 61 -2.86 7.98 5.97
N ALA A 62 -2.03 7.00 5.58
CA ALA A 62 -1.70 5.87 6.45
C ALA A 62 -0.95 6.33 7.71
N ASP A 63 0.00 7.25 7.55
CA ASP A 63 0.83 7.74 8.65
C ASP A 63 0.00 8.59 9.63
N ILE A 64 -0.94 9.41 9.13
CA ILE A 64 -1.80 10.21 10.02
C ILE A 64 -2.82 9.36 10.79
N ILE A 65 -3.39 8.32 10.17
CA ILE A 65 -4.25 7.35 10.87
C ILE A 65 -3.46 6.69 12.01
N ARG A 66 -2.21 6.28 11.75
CA ARG A 66 -1.36 5.68 12.79
C ARG A 66 -1.09 6.66 13.93
N LYS A 67 -0.82 7.93 13.62
CA LYS A 67 -0.59 8.97 14.62
C LYS A 67 -1.83 9.20 15.49
N HIS A 68 -3.02 9.32 14.90
CA HIS A 68 -4.26 9.48 15.66
C HIS A 68 -4.61 8.24 16.48
N ALA A 69 -4.37 7.04 15.92
CA ALA A 69 -4.51 5.81 16.66
C ALA A 69 -3.61 5.85 17.90
N LEU A 70 -2.29 6.08 17.74
CA LEU A 70 -1.32 6.14 18.86
C LEU A 70 -1.74 7.17 19.90
N LYS A 71 -2.24 8.33 19.48
CA LYS A 71 -2.73 9.35 20.41
C LYS A 71 -3.94 8.86 21.22
N ALA A 72 -4.87 8.12 20.59
CA ALA A 72 -6.06 7.59 21.24
C ALA A 72 -5.78 6.40 22.17
N SER A 73 -4.60 5.78 22.07
CA SER A 73 -4.19 4.63 22.90
C SER A 73 -3.07 4.95 23.89
N ASP A 74 -2.82 6.23 24.17
CA ASP A 74 -1.72 6.69 25.03
C ASP A 74 -0.34 6.16 24.59
N GLY A 75 -0.11 6.11 23.28
CA GLY A 75 1.12 5.61 22.67
C GLY A 75 1.23 4.09 22.61
N LYS A 76 0.25 3.34 23.10
CA LYS A 76 0.28 1.87 23.14
C LYS A 76 -0.16 1.27 21.80
N THR A 77 0.56 0.28 21.32
CA THR A 77 0.16 -0.54 20.18
C THR A 77 -0.86 -1.61 20.59
N TYR A 78 -1.51 -2.26 19.62
CA TYR A 78 -2.48 -3.34 19.86
C TYR A 78 -2.03 -4.39 20.90
N ALA A 79 -0.78 -4.83 20.80
CA ALA A 79 -0.21 -5.87 21.66
C ALA A 79 0.13 -5.36 23.07
N GLN A 80 0.27 -4.05 23.25
CA GLN A 80 0.57 -3.42 24.54
C GLN A 80 -0.70 -3.06 25.33
N MET A 81 -1.89 -3.27 24.75
CA MET A 81 -3.17 -2.99 25.38
C MET A 81 -3.83 -4.28 25.89
N PRO A 82 -4.37 -4.29 27.12
CA PRO A 82 -5.13 -5.42 27.62
C PRO A 82 -6.43 -5.58 26.84
N SER A 83 -6.90 -6.82 26.71
CA SER A 83 -8.17 -7.13 26.03
C SER A 83 -9.39 -6.57 26.75
N LYS A 84 -9.32 -6.46 28.07
CA LYS A 84 -10.36 -5.88 28.92
C LYS A 84 -9.80 -4.76 29.78
N VAL A 85 -10.62 -3.75 30.05
CA VAL A 85 -10.33 -2.62 30.93
C VAL A 85 -11.52 -2.43 31.88
N PRO A 86 -11.31 -1.87 33.08
CA PRO A 86 -12.42 -1.54 33.96
C PRO A 86 -13.36 -0.55 33.27
N GLN A 87 -14.66 -0.76 33.42
CA GLN A 87 -15.66 0.20 32.99
C GLN A 87 -15.55 1.43 33.88
N LEU A 88 -15.40 2.61 33.28
CA LEU A 88 -15.34 3.86 34.01
C LEU A 88 -16.72 4.54 33.96
N ASP A 89 -17.12 5.18 35.05
CA ASP A 89 -18.32 6.02 35.13
C ASP A 89 -18.07 7.44 34.56
N GLU A 90 -19.06 8.34 34.65
CA GLU A 90 -18.93 9.73 34.17
C GLU A 90 -17.86 10.53 34.91
N ASN A 91 -17.47 10.11 36.12
CA ASN A 91 -16.43 10.74 36.94
C ASN A 91 -15.03 10.13 36.70
N GLY A 92 -14.95 9.03 35.93
CA GLY A 92 -13.71 8.32 35.64
C GLY A 92 -13.36 7.22 36.65
N ASP A 93 -14.29 6.86 37.54
CA ASP A 93 -14.10 5.83 38.57
C ASP A 93 -14.56 4.45 38.06
N PRO A 94 -13.90 3.34 38.47
CA PRO A 94 -14.31 2.01 38.07
C PRO A 94 -15.71 1.64 38.59
N VAL A 95 -16.62 1.26 37.70
CA VAL A 95 -17.93 0.71 38.06
C VAL A 95 -17.72 -0.63 38.75
N LEU A 96 -18.22 -0.76 39.98
CA LEU A 96 -18.11 -1.97 40.77
C LEU A 96 -19.36 -2.84 40.60
N ASP A 97 -19.19 -4.16 40.61
CA ASP A 97 -20.26 -5.15 40.62
C ASP A 97 -20.82 -5.39 42.05
N GLU A 98 -21.79 -6.29 42.18
CA GLU A 98 -22.43 -6.64 43.45
C GLU A 98 -21.44 -7.20 44.50
N ASN A 99 -20.25 -7.64 44.09
CA ASN A 99 -19.19 -8.17 44.95
C ASN A 99 -18.10 -7.13 45.27
N GLY A 100 -18.20 -5.91 44.74
CA GLY A 100 -17.21 -4.85 44.89
C GLY A 100 -16.01 -4.98 43.96
N GLU A 101 -16.08 -5.83 42.93
CA GLU A 101 -15.03 -5.96 41.90
C GLU A 101 -15.33 -5.05 40.69
N ALA A 102 -14.30 -4.54 40.02
CA ALA A 102 -14.49 -3.68 38.86
C ALA A 102 -15.08 -4.46 37.68
N VAL A 103 -16.17 -3.97 37.10
CA VAL A 103 -16.80 -4.55 35.90
C VAL A 103 -15.85 -4.38 34.72
N MET A 104 -15.32 -5.49 34.23
CA MET A 104 -14.35 -5.50 33.13
C MET A 104 -15.06 -5.54 31.77
N VAL A 105 -14.94 -4.46 31.00
CA VAL A 105 -15.47 -4.34 29.63
C VAL A 105 -14.38 -4.54 28.58
N SER A 106 -14.78 -4.76 27.33
CA SER A 106 -13.82 -4.86 26.22
C SER A 106 -13.11 -3.52 26.00
N ASN A 107 -11.82 -3.59 25.71
CA ASN A 107 -11.05 -2.39 25.44
C ASN A 107 -11.42 -1.79 24.07
N SER A 108 -12.16 -0.67 24.10
CA SER A 108 -12.59 0.05 22.90
C SER A 108 -11.41 0.59 22.09
N ALA A 109 -10.37 1.13 22.74
CA ALA A 109 -9.17 1.61 22.07
C ALA A 109 -8.43 0.49 21.31
N ARG A 110 -8.40 -0.71 21.89
CA ARG A 110 -7.85 -1.91 21.23
C ARG A 110 -8.67 -2.30 20.00
N THR A 111 -9.99 -2.17 20.04
CA THR A 111 -10.88 -2.43 18.89
C THR A 111 -10.68 -1.39 17.78
N THR A 112 -10.63 -0.10 18.12
CA THR A 112 -10.31 0.98 17.16
C THR A 112 -8.95 0.76 16.50
N TRP A 113 -7.98 0.22 17.23
CA TRP A 113 -6.67 -0.12 16.68
C TRP A 113 -6.72 -1.17 15.57
N VAL A 114 -7.61 -2.16 15.69
CA VAL A 114 -7.80 -3.18 14.65
C VAL A 114 -8.28 -2.50 13.37
N THR A 115 -9.31 -1.65 13.46
CA THR A 115 -9.83 -0.87 12.33
C THR A 115 -8.74 0.00 11.72
N ALA A 116 -8.00 0.76 12.54
CA ALA A 116 -6.88 1.58 12.08
C ALA A 116 -5.84 0.74 11.33
N THR A 117 -5.48 -0.43 11.87
CA THR A 117 -4.52 -1.34 11.24
C THR A 117 -5.02 -1.86 9.90
N THR A 118 -6.30 -2.20 9.79
CA THR A 118 -6.93 -2.61 8.52
C THR A 118 -6.83 -1.52 7.46
N LEU A 119 -7.20 -0.27 7.82
CA LEU A 119 -7.11 0.88 6.89
C LEU A 119 -5.65 1.17 6.50
N ILE A 120 -4.74 1.25 7.47
CA ILE A 120 -3.31 1.48 7.23
C ILE A 120 -2.73 0.40 6.31
N THR A 121 -3.11 -0.86 6.52
CA THR A 121 -2.64 -1.98 5.69
C THR A 121 -3.14 -1.84 4.26
N ALA A 122 -4.42 -1.54 4.05
CA ALA A 122 -4.99 -1.32 2.73
C ALA A 122 -4.31 -0.15 2.00
N LEU A 123 -4.09 0.98 2.68
CA LEU A 123 -3.41 2.14 2.12
C LEU A 123 -1.95 1.82 1.75
N ASN A 124 -1.21 1.15 2.62
CA ASN A 124 0.18 0.73 2.35
C ASN A 124 0.27 -0.31 1.22
N LEU A 125 -0.72 -1.20 1.09
CA LEU A 125 -0.80 -2.14 -0.03
C LEU A 125 -1.04 -1.40 -1.36
N GLY A 126 -1.81 -0.31 -1.34
CA GLY A 126 -1.91 0.62 -2.46
C GLY A 126 -0.56 1.23 -2.84
N VAL A 127 0.19 1.74 -1.86
CA VAL A 127 1.56 2.27 -2.08
C VAL A 127 2.48 1.19 -2.66
N LEU A 128 2.43 -0.03 -2.12
CA LEU A 128 3.22 -1.16 -2.60
C LEU A 128 2.87 -1.53 -4.04
N THR A 129 1.58 -1.50 -4.40
CA THR A 129 1.14 -1.77 -5.78
C THR A 129 1.74 -0.76 -6.75
N TYR A 130 1.68 0.54 -6.43
CA TYR A 130 2.32 1.56 -7.26
C TYR A 130 3.84 1.35 -7.41
N ALA A 131 4.54 1.06 -6.31
CA ALA A 131 5.98 0.81 -6.32
C ALA A 131 6.34 -0.43 -7.16
N PHE A 132 5.58 -1.51 -7.00
CA PHE A 132 5.78 -2.75 -7.75
C PHE A 132 5.47 -2.57 -9.23
N SER A 133 4.37 -1.89 -9.58
CA SER A 133 4.05 -1.58 -10.97
C SER A 133 5.11 -0.70 -11.63
N ALA A 134 5.66 0.29 -10.92
CA ALA A 134 6.74 1.12 -11.43
C ALA A 134 8.01 0.29 -11.75
N LEU A 135 8.35 -0.66 -10.87
CA LEU A 135 9.46 -1.59 -11.10
C LEU A 135 9.22 -2.47 -12.33
N VAL A 136 8.03 -3.08 -12.44
CA VAL A 136 7.68 -3.95 -13.57
C VAL A 136 7.65 -3.17 -14.88
N PHE A 137 7.14 -1.94 -14.86
CA PHE A 137 7.16 -1.04 -16.02
C PHE A 137 8.61 -0.78 -16.48
N PHE A 138 9.50 -0.47 -15.55
CA PHE A 138 10.91 -0.22 -15.85
C PHE A 138 11.64 -1.46 -16.38
N LEU A 139 11.40 -2.64 -15.79
CA LEU A 139 11.93 -3.90 -16.30
C LEU A 139 11.41 -4.22 -17.71
N GLY A 140 10.15 -3.88 -17.99
CA GLY A 140 9.57 -4.00 -19.31
C GLY A 140 10.30 -3.14 -20.35
N LEU A 141 10.63 -1.89 -20.01
CA LEU A 141 11.44 -1.02 -20.87
C LEU A 141 12.83 -1.59 -21.13
N ILE A 142 13.50 -2.12 -20.10
CA ILE A 142 14.81 -2.77 -20.25
C ILE A 142 14.70 -3.98 -21.18
N SER A 143 13.65 -4.81 -21.04
CA SER A 143 13.44 -5.98 -21.89
C SER A 143 13.19 -5.62 -23.36
N VAL A 144 12.43 -4.54 -23.62
CA VAL A 144 12.26 -4.03 -24.98
C VAL A 144 13.59 -3.53 -25.53
N TRP A 145 14.35 -2.78 -24.75
CA TRP A 145 15.64 -2.24 -25.16
C TRP A 145 16.64 -3.37 -25.49
N THR A 146 16.78 -4.38 -24.63
CA THR A 146 17.64 -5.54 -24.89
C THR A 146 17.19 -6.30 -26.14
N GLY A 147 15.88 -6.50 -26.31
CA GLY A 147 15.34 -7.13 -27.51
C GLY A 147 15.66 -6.35 -28.81
N VAL A 148 15.57 -5.02 -28.79
CA VAL A 148 15.98 -4.16 -29.91
C VAL A 148 17.47 -4.30 -30.20
N THR A 149 18.33 -4.32 -29.18
CA THR A 149 19.78 -4.50 -29.38
C THR A 149 20.11 -5.83 -30.05
N PHE A 150 19.50 -6.93 -29.61
CA PHE A 150 19.69 -8.25 -30.23
C PHE A 150 19.14 -8.30 -31.66
N TYR A 151 18.05 -7.62 -31.94
CA TYR A 151 17.52 -7.50 -33.29
C TYR A 151 18.52 -6.80 -34.23
N VAL A 152 19.11 -5.68 -33.79
CA VAL A 152 20.12 -4.93 -34.56
C VAL A 152 21.39 -5.77 -34.77
N LEU A 153 21.87 -6.47 -33.73
CA LEU A 153 23.02 -7.39 -33.82
C LEU A 153 22.78 -8.52 -34.83
N SER A 154 21.58 -9.09 -34.85
CA SER A 154 21.23 -10.17 -35.78
C SER A 154 21.29 -9.72 -37.26
N ARG A 155 21.00 -8.44 -37.54
CA ARG A 155 21.09 -7.88 -38.89
C ARG A 155 22.54 -7.74 -39.36
N ARG A 156 23.46 -7.36 -38.46
CA ARG A 156 24.89 -7.22 -38.78
C ARG A 156 25.57 -8.57 -39.08
N TYR A 157 25.16 -9.64 -38.40
CA TYR A 157 25.64 -11.00 -38.67
C TYR A 157 25.19 -11.57 -40.03
N LYS A 158 24.17 -10.96 -40.65
CA LYS A 158 23.69 -11.38 -41.98
C LYS A 158 24.48 -10.70 -43.12
N THR A 159 25.21 -9.62 -42.82
CA THR A 159 25.97 -8.81 -43.78
C THR A 159 27.48 -9.07 -43.75
N ALA A 160 27.95 -9.91 -42.83
CA ALA A 160 29.33 -10.40 -42.76
C ALA A 160 29.36 -11.87 -43.21
#